data_AF-A0AAV0R6Y3-F1
#
_entry.id   AF-A0AAV0R6Y3-F1
#
_cell.length_a   1.000
_cell.length_b   1.000
_cell.length_c   1.000
_cell.angle_alpha   90.00
_cell.angle_beta   90.00
_cell.angle_gamma   90.00
#
_symmetry.space_group_name_H-M   'P 1'
#
loop_
_entity.id
_entity.type
_entity.pdbx_description
1 polymer ?
#
loop_
_entity_poly.entity_id
_entity_poly.type
_entity_poly.pdbx_seq_one_letter_code
_entity_poly.pdbx_strand_id
1 'polypeptide(L)'
;PGPIDAYLFSLIDEDAKSIDPGNFERHWGIFTYDGQPKYLLNLGTTNSGRLLPARGIQYQENKWCVMRPNARLDDPSVAASVSYACSLADCTKLGYGTSCGTLDGKGNISYAFNSYFQINNQLDEACKFPNLSMIVKTNPSQGTCRFDVMIQPYYGGADGRLPKQLGLVAAFALFLLTFL
;
A
#
# COMPACT_ATOMS: atom_id res chain seq x y z
N PRO A 1 -10.97 45.40 -4.22
CA PRO A 1 -10.17 44.16 -4.07
C PRO A 1 -10.03 43.46 -5.42
N GLY A 2 -8.80 43.12 -5.83
CA GLY A 2 -8.54 42.36 -7.06
C GLY A 2 -8.82 40.85 -6.87
N PRO A 3 -8.71 40.06 -7.96
CA PRO A 3 -8.80 38.60 -7.86
C PRO A 3 -7.66 38.02 -7.01
N ILE A 4 -7.93 36.89 -6.35
CA ILE A 4 -6.93 36.09 -5.63
C ILE A 4 -6.57 34.90 -6.50
N ASP A 5 -5.29 34.76 -6.82
CA ASP A 5 -4.75 33.57 -7.48
C ASP A 5 -4.34 32.54 -6.42
N ALA A 6 -4.82 31.31 -6.56
CA ALA A 6 -4.51 30.20 -5.65
C ALA A 6 -3.89 29.04 -6.44
N TYR A 7 -2.84 28.45 -5.89
CA TYR A 7 -2.12 27.33 -6.49
C TYR A 7 -2.22 26.09 -5.59
N LEU A 8 -2.45 24.93 -6.19
CA LEU A 8 -2.43 23.65 -5.47
C LEU A 8 -1.01 23.07 -5.55
N PHE A 9 -0.40 22.81 -4.39
CA PHE A 9 0.93 22.22 -4.32
C PHE A 9 0.92 20.73 -4.68
N SER A 10 0.04 19.94 -4.07
CA SER A 10 -0.08 18.51 -4.33
C SER A 10 -1.53 18.04 -4.26
N LEU A 11 -1.91 17.18 -5.21
CA LEU A 11 -3.26 16.63 -5.30
C LEU A 11 -3.42 15.37 -4.44
N ILE A 12 -2.45 14.46 -4.50
CA ILE A 12 -2.46 13.16 -3.82
C ILE A 12 -1.27 13.04 -2.87
N ASP A 13 -1.41 12.26 -1.81
CA ASP A 13 -0.26 11.84 -1.02
C ASP A 13 0.70 11.00 -1.87
N GLU A 14 2.00 11.30 -1.77
CA GLU A 14 3.05 10.75 -2.61
C GLU A 14 3.89 9.75 -1.81
N ASP A 15 3.58 8.46 -1.97
CA ASP A 15 4.20 7.34 -1.27
C ASP A 15 5.72 7.20 -1.51
N ALA A 16 6.23 7.66 -2.65
CA ALA A 16 7.64 7.60 -3.02
C ALA A 16 8.42 8.93 -2.83
N LYS A 17 7.80 9.99 -2.31
CA LYS A 17 8.48 11.27 -2.09
C LYS A 17 9.55 11.16 -0.99
N SER A 18 10.66 11.89 -1.12
CA SER A 18 11.68 11.93 -0.06
C SER A 18 11.10 12.51 1.24
N ILE A 19 11.54 11.95 2.37
CA ILE A 19 11.18 12.40 3.73
C ILE A 19 12.35 13.11 4.43
N ASP A 20 13.42 13.46 3.71
CA ASP A 20 14.59 14.14 4.31
C ASP A 20 14.22 15.45 5.02
N PRO A 21 13.29 16.30 4.50
CA PRO A 21 12.80 17.46 5.23
C PRO A 21 11.92 17.10 6.44
N GLY A 22 11.30 15.92 6.42
CA GLY A 22 10.47 15.39 7.51
C GLY A 22 9.42 14.38 7.04
N ASN A 23 8.89 13.62 7.99
CA ASN A 23 7.88 12.57 7.77
C ASN A 23 6.59 13.08 7.11
N PHE A 24 6.30 14.39 7.21
CA PHE A 24 5.08 14.99 6.66
C PHE A 24 5.11 15.18 5.14
N GLU A 25 6.29 15.13 4.50
CA GLU A 25 6.45 15.47 3.08
C GLU A 25 5.55 14.64 2.15
N ARG A 26 5.34 13.37 2.47
CA ARG A 26 4.48 12.46 1.69
C ARG A 26 2.97 12.76 1.81
N HIS A 27 2.59 13.63 2.75
CA HIS A 27 1.20 13.79 3.20
C HIS A 27 0.56 15.15 2.89
N TRP A 28 1.11 15.90 1.93
CA TRP A 28 0.59 17.21 1.51
C TRP A 28 -0.65 17.14 0.61
N GLY A 29 -1.01 15.96 0.11
CA GLY A 29 -2.15 15.78 -0.79
C GLY A 29 -3.47 16.15 -0.12
N ILE A 30 -4.40 16.67 -0.92
CA ILE A 30 -5.81 16.81 -0.52
C ILE A 30 -6.58 15.48 -0.64
N PHE A 31 -6.01 14.53 -1.38
CA PHE A 31 -6.41 13.14 -1.44
C PHE A 31 -5.29 12.23 -0.88
N THR A 32 -5.66 11.06 -0.38
CA THR A 32 -4.73 9.95 -0.10
C THR A 32 -4.20 9.35 -1.41
N TYR A 33 -3.22 8.43 -1.32
CA TYR A 33 -2.63 7.73 -2.47
C TYR A 33 -3.68 7.03 -3.36
N ASP A 34 -4.78 6.54 -2.77
CA ASP A 34 -5.89 5.87 -3.45
C ASP A 34 -7.02 6.82 -3.89
N GLY A 35 -6.77 8.14 -3.85
CA GLY A 35 -7.73 9.15 -4.29
C GLY A 35 -8.92 9.34 -3.34
N GLN A 36 -8.80 8.95 -2.06
CA GLN A 36 -9.81 9.25 -1.05
C GLN A 36 -9.61 10.66 -0.50
N PRO A 37 -10.67 11.48 -0.35
CA PRO A 37 -10.53 12.85 0.12
C PRO A 37 -10.12 12.88 1.61
N LYS A 38 -9.12 13.73 1.94
CA LYS A 38 -8.62 13.90 3.32
C LYS A 38 -9.31 15.00 4.10
N TYR A 39 -9.77 16.03 3.39
CA TYR A 39 -10.33 17.23 3.99
C TYR A 39 -11.76 17.47 3.53
N LEU A 40 -12.56 18.07 4.40
CA LEU A 40 -13.87 18.64 4.04
C LEU A 40 -13.63 19.93 3.24
N LEU A 41 -13.24 19.77 1.98
CA LEU A 41 -12.93 20.85 1.05
C LEU A 41 -13.94 20.89 -0.10
N ASN A 42 -14.35 22.09 -0.51
CA ASN A 42 -15.17 22.35 -1.68
C ASN A 42 -14.41 23.28 -2.63
N LEU A 43 -14.17 22.81 -3.86
CA LEU A 43 -13.52 23.60 -4.91
C LEU A 43 -14.51 24.39 -5.77
N GLY A 44 -15.81 24.40 -5.41
CA GLY A 44 -16.87 25.12 -6.12
C GLY A 44 -17.31 24.45 -7.42
N THR A 45 -16.71 23.32 -7.79
CA THR A 45 -16.95 22.62 -9.06
C THR A 45 -18.00 21.52 -8.97
N THR A 46 -18.45 21.15 -7.76
CA THR A 46 -19.38 20.05 -7.53
C THR A 46 -20.65 20.53 -6.83
N ASN A 47 -21.81 20.03 -7.28
CA ASN A 47 -23.10 20.27 -6.62
C ASN A 47 -23.19 19.61 -5.23
N SER A 48 -22.27 18.70 -4.91
CA SER A 48 -22.19 18.01 -3.62
C SER A 48 -21.50 18.83 -2.53
N GLY A 49 -20.85 19.95 -2.89
CA GLY A 49 -20.13 20.79 -1.95
C GLY A 49 -18.93 20.10 -1.28
N ARG A 50 -18.38 19.05 -1.89
CA ARG A 50 -17.24 18.28 -1.37
C ARG A 50 -16.39 17.69 -2.50
N LEU A 51 -15.13 17.37 -2.18
CA LEU A 51 -14.27 16.52 -3.00
C LEU A 51 -14.92 15.15 -3.20
N LEU A 52 -14.82 14.62 -4.43
CA LEU A 52 -15.30 13.29 -4.79
C LEU A 52 -14.13 12.31 -4.81
N PRO A 53 -14.29 11.07 -4.32
CA PRO A 53 -13.24 10.07 -4.38
C PRO A 53 -12.97 9.63 -5.83
N ALA A 54 -11.74 9.18 -6.08
CA ALA A 54 -11.39 8.54 -7.34
C ALA A 54 -12.26 7.29 -7.60
N ARG A 55 -12.51 7.01 -8.88
CA ARG A 55 -13.34 5.86 -9.32
C ARG A 55 -12.48 4.83 -10.02
N GLY A 56 -12.93 3.57 -10.00
CA GLY A 56 -12.27 2.47 -10.71
C GLY A 56 -11.00 1.96 -10.05
N ILE A 57 -10.71 2.38 -8.82
CA ILE A 57 -9.54 1.91 -8.06
C ILE A 57 -9.68 0.42 -7.79
N GLN A 58 -8.71 -0.35 -8.27
CA GLN A 58 -8.59 -1.77 -7.96
C GLN A 58 -7.59 -1.92 -6.82
N TYR A 59 -8.04 -2.45 -5.69
CA TYR A 59 -7.18 -2.75 -4.54
C TYR A 59 -6.64 -4.17 -4.63
N GLN A 60 -5.50 -4.42 -3.98
CA GLN A 60 -5.05 -5.77 -3.69
C GLN A 60 -6.02 -6.46 -2.70
N GLU A 61 -5.76 -7.73 -2.37
CA GLU A 61 -6.65 -8.47 -1.47
C GLU A 61 -6.72 -7.80 -0.09
N ASN A 62 -7.87 -7.90 0.58
CA ASN A 62 -8.05 -7.46 1.96
C ASN A 62 -7.34 -8.41 2.94
N LYS A 63 -6.00 -8.34 2.95
CA LYS A 63 -5.13 -9.05 3.86
C LYS A 63 -3.98 -8.16 4.30
N TRP A 64 -3.52 -8.37 5.53
CA TRP A 64 -2.51 -7.55 6.19
C TRP A 64 -1.45 -8.42 6.83
N CYS A 65 -0.21 -7.97 6.81
CA CYS A 65 0.86 -8.58 7.59
C CYS A 65 0.95 -7.92 8.97
N VAL A 66 0.77 -8.69 10.04
CA VAL A 66 0.75 -8.16 11.41
C VAL A 66 1.68 -8.95 12.31
N MET A 67 2.04 -8.38 13.46
CA MET A 67 2.75 -9.11 14.51
C MET A 67 1.86 -10.23 15.05
N ARG A 68 2.43 -11.43 15.25
CA ARG A 68 1.69 -12.56 15.82
C ARG A 68 1.24 -12.22 17.25
N PRO A 69 0.02 -12.63 17.66
CA PRO A 69 -0.46 -12.41 19.01
C PRO A 69 0.46 -12.98 20.10
N ASN A 70 1.10 -14.12 19.83
CA ASN A 70 2.00 -14.81 20.75
C ASN A 70 3.49 -14.43 20.61
N ALA A 71 3.84 -13.59 19.64
CA ALA A 71 5.20 -13.05 19.55
C ALA A 71 5.46 -12.10 20.72
N ARG A 72 6.67 -12.16 21.27
CA ARG A 72 7.06 -11.32 22.40
C ARG A 72 7.66 -10.02 21.91
N LEU A 73 7.36 -8.91 22.59
CA LEU A 73 7.92 -7.59 22.27
C LEU A 73 9.42 -7.50 22.55
N ASP A 74 9.93 -8.35 23.45
CA ASP A 74 11.35 -8.44 23.84
C ASP A 74 12.14 -9.46 23.00
N ASP A 75 11.54 -10.04 21.96
CA ASP A 75 12.27 -10.93 21.05
C ASP A 75 13.39 -10.14 20.34
N PRO A 76 14.65 -10.62 20.36
CA PRO A 76 15.80 -9.90 19.83
C PRO A 76 15.70 -9.59 18.33
N SER A 77 14.86 -10.31 17.59
CA SER A 77 14.63 -10.09 16.16
C SER A 77 13.65 -8.95 15.85
N VAL A 78 12.90 -8.44 16.84
CA VAL A 78 11.87 -7.40 16.64
C VAL A 78 12.48 -6.11 16.11
N ALA A 79 13.51 -5.58 16.76
CA ALA A 79 14.10 -4.31 16.38
C ALA A 79 14.67 -4.33 14.95
N ALA A 80 15.41 -5.39 14.60
CA ALA A 80 15.96 -5.55 13.26
C ALA A 80 14.85 -5.72 12.20
N SER A 81 13.80 -6.47 12.51
CA SER A 81 12.66 -6.70 11.62
C SER A 81 11.88 -5.41 11.32
N VAL A 82 11.59 -4.61 12.35
CA VAL A 82 10.93 -3.31 12.19
C VAL A 82 11.81 -2.34 11.41
N SER A 83 13.11 -2.27 11.72
CA SER A 83 14.06 -1.42 11.01
C SER A 83 14.13 -1.78 9.52
N TYR A 84 14.21 -3.07 9.19
CA TYR A 84 14.19 -3.56 7.81
C TYR A 84 12.88 -3.22 7.08
N ALA A 85 11.73 -3.44 7.74
CA ALA A 85 10.45 -3.11 7.15
C ALA A 85 10.36 -1.60 6.84
N CYS A 86 10.72 -0.75 7.79
CA CYS A 86 10.63 0.70 7.64
C CYS A 86 11.69 1.31 6.73
N SER A 87 12.83 0.65 6.49
CA SER A 87 13.81 1.13 5.51
C SER A 87 13.38 0.91 4.06
N LEU A 88 12.42 0.00 3.83
CA LEU A 88 11.91 -0.38 2.51
C LEU A 88 10.41 -0.07 2.35
N ALA A 89 9.82 0.67 3.29
CA ALA A 89 8.40 0.98 3.31
C ALA A 89 8.13 2.38 3.88
N ASP A 90 6.85 2.75 3.98
CA ASP A 90 6.44 4.00 4.59
C ASP A 90 5.97 3.79 6.05
N CYS A 91 6.83 4.13 7.00
CA CYS A 91 6.51 4.13 8.43
C CYS A 91 6.28 5.54 8.99
N THR A 92 6.14 6.57 8.15
CA THR A 92 6.03 7.99 8.59
C THR A 92 4.81 8.25 9.49
N LYS A 93 3.75 7.44 9.36
CA LYS A 93 2.54 7.53 10.18
C LYS A 93 2.69 6.99 11.62
N LEU A 94 3.86 6.47 12.01
CA LEU A 94 4.13 5.98 13.37
C LEU A 94 4.67 7.07 14.31
N GLY A 95 5.02 8.24 13.79
CA GLY A 95 5.60 9.33 14.60
C GLY A 95 4.62 9.89 15.65
N TYR A 96 5.16 10.55 16.67
CA TYR A 96 4.35 11.29 17.63
C TYR A 96 3.48 12.34 16.93
N GLY A 97 2.20 12.43 17.30
CA GLY A 97 1.23 13.38 16.71
C GLY A 97 0.73 13.01 15.31
N THR A 98 1.14 11.87 14.75
CA THR A 98 0.66 11.38 13.45
C THR A 98 -0.54 10.42 13.61
N SER A 99 -1.13 10.00 12.49
CA SER A 99 -2.39 9.22 12.48
C SER A 99 -2.29 7.85 13.15
N CYS A 100 -1.10 7.24 13.23
CA CYS A 100 -0.83 6.00 13.95
C CYS A 100 0.09 6.17 15.17
N GLY A 101 0.33 7.40 15.63
CA GLY A 101 1.20 7.67 16.79
C GLY A 101 0.64 7.21 18.15
N THR A 102 -0.58 6.66 18.19
CA THR A 102 -1.25 6.18 19.42
C THR A 102 -1.33 4.66 19.52
N LEU A 103 -0.77 3.93 18.54
CA LEU A 103 -0.71 2.48 18.59
C LEU A 103 0.19 1.99 19.74
N ASP A 104 -0.16 0.85 20.30
CA ASP A 104 0.70 0.14 21.25
C ASP A 104 1.89 -0.51 20.53
N GLY A 105 2.80 -1.15 21.29
CA GLY A 105 3.99 -1.78 20.73
C GLY A 105 3.69 -2.81 19.64
N LYS A 106 2.65 -3.65 19.82
CA LYS A 106 2.24 -4.65 18.82
C LYS A 106 1.63 -3.98 17.59
N GLY A 107 0.83 -2.94 17.77
CA GLY A 107 0.26 -2.13 16.70
C GLY A 107 1.35 -1.48 15.85
N ASN A 108 2.35 -0.85 16.48
CA ASN A 108 3.48 -0.23 15.78
C ASN A 108 4.24 -1.24 14.90
N ILE A 109 4.57 -2.41 15.45
CA ILE A 109 5.25 -3.48 14.71
C ILE A 109 4.38 -3.99 13.57
N SER A 110 3.09 -4.19 13.83
CA SER A 110 2.13 -4.64 12.81
C SER A 110 2.01 -3.64 11.68
N TYR A 111 2.01 -2.34 11.97
CA TYR A 111 1.93 -1.30 10.95
C TYR A 111 3.17 -1.31 10.05
N ALA A 112 4.36 -1.42 10.64
CA ALA A 112 5.61 -1.52 9.89
C ALA A 112 5.61 -2.75 8.96
N PHE A 113 5.23 -3.92 9.49
CA PHE A 113 5.13 -5.15 8.70
C PHE A 113 4.11 -5.03 7.58
N ASN A 114 2.94 -4.44 7.85
CA ASN A 114 1.94 -4.23 6.82
C ASN A 114 2.41 -3.26 5.74
N SER A 115 3.01 -2.12 6.11
CA SER A 115 3.51 -1.14 5.15
C SER A 115 4.48 -1.79 4.15
N TYR A 116 5.43 -2.59 4.67
CA TYR A 116 6.36 -3.36 3.84
C TYR A 116 5.65 -4.42 2.99
N PHE A 117 4.76 -5.21 3.57
CA PHE A 117 3.99 -6.23 2.86
C PHE A 117 3.19 -5.67 1.67
N GLN A 118 2.56 -4.51 1.84
CA GLN A 118 1.71 -3.89 0.83
C GLN A 118 2.53 -3.27 -0.32
N ILE A 119 3.64 -2.59 -0.01
CA ILE A 119 4.56 -2.05 -1.03
C ILE A 119 5.21 -3.18 -1.85
N ASN A 120 5.35 -4.37 -1.26
CA ASN A 120 5.86 -5.57 -1.94
C ASN A 120 4.74 -6.45 -2.51
N ASN A 121 3.64 -5.85 -2.95
CA ASN A 121 2.55 -6.51 -3.68
C ASN A 121 1.94 -7.75 -2.97
N GLN A 122 1.94 -7.73 -1.63
CA GLN A 122 1.41 -8.81 -0.81
C GLN A 122 2.05 -10.18 -1.10
N LEU A 123 3.31 -10.21 -1.55
CA LEU A 123 4.07 -11.46 -1.69
C LEU A 123 4.16 -12.16 -0.32
N ASP A 124 4.00 -13.48 -0.30
CA ASP A 124 4.07 -14.26 0.94
C ASP A 124 5.43 -14.06 1.64
N GLU A 125 6.51 -13.91 0.86
CA GLU A 125 7.86 -13.59 1.35
C GLU A 125 7.92 -12.26 2.10
N ALA A 126 7.12 -11.27 1.70
CA ALA A 126 7.12 -9.94 2.31
C ALA A 126 6.48 -9.94 3.71
N CYS A 127 5.82 -11.04 4.11
CA CYS A 127 5.35 -11.26 5.47
C CYS A 127 6.11 -12.39 6.19
N LYS A 128 7.37 -12.67 5.81
CA LYS A 128 8.22 -13.67 6.47
C LYS A 128 9.21 -13.02 7.45
N PHE A 129 8.70 -12.32 8.47
CA PHE A 129 9.47 -12.02 9.67
C PHE A 129 9.39 -13.24 10.61
N PRO A 130 10.46 -14.07 10.72
CA PRO A 130 10.38 -15.39 11.32
C PRO A 130 9.89 -15.33 12.77
N ASN A 131 8.92 -16.18 13.11
CA ASN A 131 8.26 -16.23 14.43
C ASN A 131 7.56 -14.92 14.90
N LEU A 132 7.67 -13.83 14.15
CA LEU A 132 7.13 -12.52 14.54
C LEU A 132 5.87 -12.15 13.78
N SER A 133 5.71 -12.58 12.53
CA SER A 133 4.65 -12.07 11.63
C SER A 133 3.69 -13.14 11.13
N MET A 134 2.47 -12.70 10.81
CA MET A 134 1.44 -13.52 10.16
C MET A 134 0.54 -12.67 9.27
N ILE A 135 -0.04 -13.30 8.26
CA ILE A 135 -1.08 -12.70 7.43
C ILE A 135 -2.44 -12.88 8.11
N VAL A 136 -3.23 -11.81 8.18
CA VAL A 136 -4.61 -11.80 8.66
C VAL A 136 -5.54 -11.25 7.60
N LYS A 137 -6.81 -11.66 7.63
CA LYS A 137 -7.90 -11.12 6.80
C LYS A 137 -8.85 -10.20 7.56
N THR A 138 -8.60 -10.01 8.85
CA THR A 138 -9.31 -9.06 9.70
C THR A 138 -8.57 -7.74 9.69
N ASN A 139 -9.28 -6.65 9.38
CA ASN A 139 -8.69 -5.31 9.30
C ASN A 139 -8.12 -4.90 10.68
N PRO A 140 -6.80 -4.65 10.81
CA PRO A 140 -6.16 -4.28 12.07
C PRO A 140 -6.16 -2.77 12.34
N SER A 141 -6.83 -1.95 11.51
CA SER A 141 -6.94 -0.50 11.67
C SER A 141 -7.63 -0.13 13.00
N GLN A 142 -7.15 0.92 13.66
CA GLN A 142 -7.65 1.37 14.96
C GLN A 142 -7.71 2.90 15.02
N GLY A 143 -8.85 3.45 15.46
CA GLY A 143 -9.04 4.89 15.57
C GLY A 143 -8.76 5.61 14.24
N THR A 144 -7.82 6.55 14.27
CA THR A 144 -7.36 7.31 13.09
C THR A 144 -6.30 6.58 12.28
N CYS A 145 -5.76 5.47 12.78
CA CYS A 145 -4.73 4.70 12.11
C CYS A 145 -5.33 3.70 11.13
N ARG A 146 -5.19 4.01 9.83
CA ARG A 146 -5.54 3.08 8.75
C ARG A 146 -4.33 2.23 8.38
N PHE A 147 -4.51 0.91 8.44
CA PHE A 147 -3.61 -0.04 7.82
C PHE A 147 -3.99 -0.19 6.36
N ASP A 148 -3.18 0.40 5.48
CA ASP A 148 -3.48 0.48 4.06
C ASP A 148 -3.46 -0.89 3.38
N VAL A 149 -4.23 -0.99 2.30
CA VAL A 149 -4.18 -2.07 1.30
C VAL A 149 -3.83 -1.39 -0.02
N MET A 150 -2.68 -1.70 -0.61
CA MET A 150 -2.22 -0.98 -1.80
C MET A 150 -3.12 -1.23 -3.01
N ILE A 151 -3.08 -0.30 -3.96
CA ILE A 151 -3.73 -0.48 -5.26
C ILE A 151 -3.02 -1.58 -6.05
N GLN A 152 -3.74 -2.26 -6.94
CA GLN A 152 -3.14 -3.26 -7.82
C GLN A 152 -2.13 -2.58 -8.73
N PRO A 153 -0.91 -3.12 -8.86
CA PRO A 153 0.07 -2.60 -9.81
C PRO A 153 -0.50 -2.67 -11.22
N TYR A 154 -0.53 -1.53 -11.91
CA TYR A 154 -0.93 -1.47 -13.31
C TYR A 154 0.24 -1.92 -14.19
N TYR A 155 0.25 -3.19 -14.57
CA TYR A 155 1.13 -3.68 -15.63
C TYR A 155 0.51 -3.32 -16.98
N GLY A 156 0.81 -2.13 -17.48
CA GLY A 156 0.35 -1.70 -18.79
C GLY A 156 0.82 -2.65 -19.89
N GLY A 157 -0.12 -3.41 -20.47
CA GLY A 157 -0.11 -3.79 -21.89
C GLY A 157 1.09 -4.55 -22.45
N ALA A 158 1.77 -5.39 -21.68
CA ALA A 158 2.66 -6.42 -22.22
C ALA A 158 2.09 -7.84 -22.05
N ASP A 159 0.83 -7.98 -21.63
CA ASP A 159 0.09 -9.22 -21.77
C ASP A 159 -0.38 -9.36 -23.23
N GLY A 160 0.59 -9.59 -24.11
CA GLY A 160 0.32 -10.20 -25.39
C GLY A 160 -0.28 -11.56 -25.09
N ARG A 161 -1.62 -11.62 -25.02
CA ARG A 161 -2.37 -12.87 -25.03
C ARG A 161 -1.85 -13.68 -26.20
N LEU A 162 -0.94 -14.62 -25.94
CA LEU A 162 -0.62 -15.63 -26.92
C LEU A 162 -1.94 -16.38 -27.12
N PRO A 163 -2.53 -16.37 -28.32
CA PRO A 163 -3.76 -17.11 -28.54
C PRO A 163 -3.48 -18.57 -28.19
N LYS A 164 -4.26 -19.14 -27.26
CA LYS A 164 -4.24 -20.56 -26.85
C LYS A 164 -4.23 -21.55 -28.03
N GLN A 165 -4.55 -21.07 -29.23
CA GLN A 165 -4.51 -21.77 -30.50
C GLN A 165 -3.07 -22.17 -30.92
N LEU A 166 -2.05 -21.36 -30.63
CA LEU A 166 -0.67 -21.64 -31.10
C LEU A 166 -0.02 -22.84 -30.38
N GLY A 167 -0.38 -23.08 -29.11
CA GLY A 167 0.15 -24.21 -28.33
C GLY A 167 -0.35 -25.58 -28.81
N LEU A 168 -1.58 -25.66 -29.33
CA LEU A 168 -2.11 -26.90 -29.88
C LEU A 168 -1.44 -27.30 -31.20
N VAL A 169 -1.13 -26.33 -32.07
CA VAL A 169 -0.49 -26.60 -33.36
C VAL A 169 0.96 -27.07 -33.18
N ALA A 170 1.70 -26.48 -32.23
CA ALA A 170 3.06 -26.90 -31.90
C ALA A 170 3.10 -28.33 -31.31
N ALA A 171 2.14 -28.69 -30.47
CA ALA A 171 2.04 -30.05 -29.91
C ALA A 171 1.70 -31.10 -30.98
N PHE A 172 0.83 -30.77 -31.95
CA PHE A 172 0.49 -31.66 -33.05
C PHE A 172 1.65 -31.87 -34.03
N ALA A 173 2.42 -30.81 -34.32
CA ALA A 173 3.60 -30.89 -35.18
C ALA A 173 4.72 -31.73 -34.54
N LEU A 174 4.94 -31.60 -33.22
CA LEU A 174 5.91 -32.43 -32.50
C LEU A 174 5.50 -33.92 -32.50
N PHE A 175 4.20 -34.21 -32.36
CA PHE A 175 3.70 -35.59 -32.38
C PHE A 175 3.88 -36.24 -33.76
N LEU A 176 3.64 -35.51 -34.85
CA LEU A 176 3.85 -36.02 -36.20
C LEU A 176 5.33 -36.27 -36.53
N LEU A 177 6.25 -35.45 -36.00
CA LEU A 177 7.70 -35.63 -36.18
C LEU A 177 8.29 -36.80 -35.39
N THR A 178 7.61 -37.29 -34.35
CA THR A 178 8.06 -38.45 -33.57
C THR A 178 7.55 -39.79 -34.11
N PHE A 179 6.57 -39.78 -35.02
CA PHE A 179 5.92 -40.99 -35.54
C PHE A 179 5.98 -41.13 -37.08
N LEU A 180 6.84 -40.37 -37.75
CA LEU A 180 7.30 -40.61 -39.13
C LEU A 180 8.77 -41.02 -39.15
#